data_AF-A0A5C5PUQ2-F1
#
_entry.id   AF-A0A5C5PUQ2-F1
#
_cell.length_a   1.000
_cell.length_b   1.000
_cell.length_c   1.000
_cell.angle_alpha   90.00
_cell.angle_beta   90.00
_cell.angle_gamma   90.00
#
_symmetry.space_group_name_H-M   'P 1'
#
loop_
_entity.id
_entity.type
_entity.pdbx_description
1 polymer ?
#
loop_
_entity_poly.entity_id
_entity_poly.type
_entity_poly.pdbx_seq_one_letter_code
_entity_poly.pdbx_strand_id
1 'polypeptide(L)'
;MNRLNGWWRLWLVWGVLSGAVLGWIGSTNIPKIPFVLIEIHNAKVGPLFMERQAIKEGKSTARTEKQVQNDIDELQASLKSVVNMYKRERLEHILTYVSYWIISCLAVLVLYWTTQWIIRGFRSKVVQ
;
A
#
# COMPACT_ATOMS: atom_id res chain seq x y z
N MET A 1 -13.75 36.72 3.76
CA MET A 1 -12.74 35.64 3.73
C MET A 1 -12.34 35.30 5.15
N ASN A 2 -12.74 34.14 5.66
CA ASN A 2 -12.51 33.75 7.05
C ASN A 2 -11.00 33.61 7.34
N ARG A 3 -10.47 34.44 8.25
CA ARG A 3 -9.10 34.32 8.73
C ARG A 3 -8.98 33.01 9.53
N LEU A 4 -8.27 32.03 8.99
CA LEU A 4 -7.85 30.84 9.72
C LEU A 4 -7.05 31.26 10.96
N ASN A 5 -7.49 30.85 12.16
CA ASN A 5 -6.75 31.04 13.40
C ASN A 5 -5.34 30.45 13.27
N GLY A 6 -4.34 31.09 13.88
CA GLY A 6 -2.94 30.63 13.82
C GLY A 6 -2.74 29.17 14.21
N TRP A 7 -3.59 28.66 15.12
CA TRP A 7 -3.64 27.26 15.52
C TRP A 7 -4.05 26.30 14.39
N TRP A 8 -5.02 26.67 13.56
CA TRP A 8 -5.42 25.85 12.41
C TRP A 8 -4.30 25.77 11.37
N ARG A 9 -3.54 26.86 11.18
CA ARG A 9 -2.38 26.87 10.29
C ARG A 9 -1.29 25.92 10.79
N LEU A 10 -1.02 25.96 12.10
CA LEU A 10 -0.01 25.11 12.73
C LEU A 10 -0.42 23.62 12.68
N TRP A 11 -1.70 23.34 12.88
CA TRP A 11 -2.25 21.99 12.73
C TRP A 11 -2.14 21.47 11.29
N LEU A 12 -2.44 22.30 10.29
CA LEU A 12 -2.28 21.94 8.87
C LEU A 12 -0.80 21.65 8.54
N VAL A 13 0.11 22.50 9.00
CA VAL A 13 1.56 22.30 8.80
C VAL A 13 2.02 20.99 9.46
N TRP A 14 1.59 20.72 10.70
CA TRP A 14 1.89 19.46 11.38
C TRP A 14 1.33 18.24 10.66
N GLY A 15 0.07 18.31 10.19
CA GLY A 15 -0.56 17.23 9.43
C GLY A 15 0.19 16.91 8.13
N VAL A 16 0.60 17.94 7.39
CA VAL A 16 1.36 17.77 6.15
C VAL A 16 2.76 17.22 6.43
N LEU A 17 3.49 17.76 7.41
CA LEU A 17 4.84 17.28 7.75
C LEU A 17 4.84 15.84 8.25
N SER A 18 3.92 15.51 9.17
CA SER A 18 3.78 14.14 9.69
C SER A 18 3.37 13.15 8.58
N GLY A 19 2.49 13.58 7.66
CA GLY A 19 2.11 12.79 6.50
C GLY A 19 3.28 12.54 5.55
N ALA A 20 4.12 13.56 5.30
CA ALA A 20 5.31 13.42 4.47
C ALA A 20 6.35 12.46 5.08
N VAL A 21 6.58 12.56 6.40
CA VAL A 21 7.51 11.68 7.11
C VAL A 21 7.01 10.23 7.12
N LEU A 22 5.73 10.01 7.46
CA LEU A 22 5.15 8.67 7.45
C LEU A 22 5.05 8.08 6.04
N GLY A 23 4.78 8.91 5.03
CA GLY A 23 4.82 8.53 3.63
C GLY A 23 6.23 8.10 3.19
N TRP A 24 7.26 8.85 3.60
CA TRP A 24 8.66 8.49 3.34
C TRP A 24 9.03 7.15 3.98
N ILE A 25 8.80 7.00 5.29
CA ILE A 25 9.06 5.75 6.03
C ILE A 25 8.26 4.58 5.44
N GLY A 26 6.98 4.81 5.14
CA GLY A 26 6.12 3.81 4.51
C GLY A 26 6.69 3.37 3.16
N SER A 27 7.19 4.30 2.34
CA SER A 27 7.74 4.03 1.02
C SER A 27 9.01 3.18 1.05
N THR A 28 9.87 3.39 2.05
CA THR A 28 11.11 2.61 2.20
C THR A 28 10.86 1.18 2.67
N ASN A 29 9.73 0.95 3.35
CA ASN A 29 9.36 -0.34 3.95
C ASN A 29 8.29 -1.12 3.18
N ILE A 30 7.96 -0.70 1.95
CA ILE A 30 6.97 -1.42 1.13
C ILE A 30 7.49 -2.83 0.82
N PRO A 31 6.70 -3.89 1.09
CA PRO A 31 7.07 -5.25 0.71
C PRO A 31 7.21 -5.32 -0.82
N LYS A 32 8.41 -5.69 -1.27
CA LYS A 32 8.74 -5.84 -2.69
C LYS A 32 8.55 -7.30 -3.08
N ILE A 33 7.93 -7.51 -4.24
CA ILE A 33 7.91 -8.85 -4.84
C ILE A 33 9.37 -9.22 -5.15
N PRO A 34 9.88 -10.37 -4.68
CA PRO A 34 11.24 -10.77 -4.98
C PRO A 34 11.41 -10.94 -6.50
N PHE A 35 12.35 -10.21 -7.08
CA PHE A 35 12.66 -10.26 -8.52
C PHE A 35 12.93 -11.69 -9.01
N VAL A 36 13.56 -12.50 -8.17
CA VAL A 36 13.84 -13.93 -8.41
C VAL A 36 12.57 -14.72 -8.73
N LEU A 37 11.44 -14.41 -8.10
CA LEU A 37 10.19 -15.13 -8.34
C LEU A 37 9.58 -14.82 -9.71
N ILE A 38 9.72 -13.57 -10.15
CA ILE A 38 9.29 -13.11 -11.48
C ILE A 38 10.21 -13.72 -12.54
N GLU A 39 11.51 -13.78 -12.28
CA GLU A 39 12.50 -14.35 -13.18
C GLU A 39 12.31 -15.87 -13.36
N ILE A 40 12.11 -16.62 -12.28
CA ILE A 40 11.80 -18.05 -12.34
C ILE A 40 10.50 -18.29 -13.11
N HIS A 41 9.49 -17.45 -12.91
CA HIS A 41 8.24 -17.57 -13.65
C HIS A 41 8.44 -17.34 -15.16
N ASN A 42 9.15 -16.26 -15.54
CA ASN A 42 9.45 -15.95 -16.92
C ASN A 42 10.28 -17.06 -17.58
N ALA A 43 11.24 -17.62 -16.84
CA ALA A 43 12.07 -18.74 -17.30
C ALA A 43 11.25 -20.02 -17.54
N LYS A 44 10.20 -20.27 -16.75
CA LYS A 44 9.31 -21.43 -16.94
C LYS A 44 8.26 -21.23 -18.03
N VAL A 45 7.76 -20.01 -18.18
CA VAL A 45 6.66 -19.69 -19.11
C VAL A 45 7.17 -19.40 -20.52
N GLY A 46 8.36 -18.83 -20.67
CA GLY A 46 9.02 -18.64 -21.96
C GLY A 46 9.06 -19.90 -22.85
N PRO A 47 9.60 -21.04 -22.38
CA PRO A 47 9.66 -22.26 -23.19
C PRO A 47 8.26 -22.82 -23.51
N LEU A 48 7.28 -22.69 -22.61
CA LEU A 48 5.90 -23.14 -22.86
C LEU A 48 5.21 -22.30 -23.95
N PHE A 49 5.46 -20.99 -24.00
CA PHE A 49 4.97 -20.16 -25.10
C PHE A 49 5.62 -20.54 -26.44
N MET A 50 6.93 -20.82 -26.44
CA MET A 50 7.62 -21.28 -27.64
C MET A 50 7.14 -22.66 -28.09
N GLU A 51 6.87 -23.59 -27.15
CA GLU A 51 6.29 -24.92 -27.43
C GLU A 51 4.88 -24.78 -28.02
N ARG A 52 4.04 -23.90 -27.46
CA ARG A 52 2.72 -23.60 -28.02
C ARG A 52 2.80 -23.01 -29.42
N GLN A 53 3.73 -22.10 -29.66
CA GLN A 53 3.92 -21.49 -30.97
C GLN A 53 4.40 -22.54 -32.00
N ALA A 54 5.31 -23.43 -31.61
CA ALA A 54 5.74 -24.56 -32.44
C ALA A 54 4.58 -25.50 -32.81
N ILE A 55 3.66 -25.79 -31.86
CA ILE A 55 2.46 -26.58 -32.12
C ILE A 55 1.54 -25.88 -33.13
N LYS A 56 1.34 -24.57 -32.99
CA LYS A 56 0.54 -23.76 -33.94
C LYS A 56 1.17 -23.70 -35.34
N GLU A 57 2.49 -23.77 -35.42
CA GLU A 57 3.24 -23.88 -36.68
C GLU A 57 3.21 -25.30 -37.29
N GLY A 58 2.52 -26.25 -36.65
CA GLY A 58 2.40 -27.63 -37.13
C GLY A 58 3.62 -28.51 -36.87
N LYS A 59 4.56 -28.07 -36.02
CA LYS A 59 5.72 -28.89 -35.62
C LYS A 59 5.26 -29.96 -34.63
N SER A 60 5.76 -31.19 -34.82
CA SER A 60 5.51 -32.29 -33.89
C SER A 60 6.24 -32.02 -32.57
N THR A 61 5.46 -31.86 -31.50
CA THR A 61 5.92 -31.76 -30.12
C THR A 61 5.48 -32.98 -29.32
N ALA A 62 6.16 -33.24 -28.20
CA ALA A 62 5.81 -34.35 -27.31
C ALA A 62 4.45 -34.15 -26.60
N ARG A 63 3.99 -32.90 -26.47
CA ARG A 63 2.74 -32.51 -25.78
C ARG A 63 1.72 -31.90 -26.73
N THR A 64 0.43 -32.06 -26.41
CA THR A 64 -0.69 -31.46 -27.17
C THR A 64 -0.89 -29.99 -26.80
N GLU A 65 -1.48 -29.18 -27.69
CA GLU A 65 -1.78 -27.76 -27.41
C GLU A 65 -2.56 -27.56 -26.11
N LYS A 66 -3.55 -28.43 -25.83
CA LYS A 66 -4.36 -28.39 -24.61
C LYS A 66 -3.53 -28.62 -23.34
N GLN A 67 -2.54 -29.51 -23.39
CA GLN A 67 -1.66 -29.76 -22.24
C GLN A 67 -0.77 -28.55 -21.97
N VAL A 68 -0.16 -27.99 -23.02
CA VAL A 68 0.69 -26.79 -22.90
C VAL A 68 -0.13 -25.59 -22.42
N GLN A 69 -1.38 -25.45 -22.88
CA GLN A 69 -2.28 -24.38 -22.42
C GLN A 69 -2.64 -24.53 -20.95
N ASN A 70 -2.97 -25.74 -20.49
CA ASN A 70 -3.26 -26.01 -19.09
C ASN A 70 -2.04 -25.69 -18.19
N ASP A 71 -0.83 -26.09 -18.59
CA ASP A 71 0.40 -25.80 -17.85
C ASP A 71 0.65 -24.28 -17.72
N ILE A 72 0.39 -23.53 -18.81
CA ILE A 72 0.48 -22.06 -18.80
C ILE A 72 -0.54 -21.46 -17.84
N ASP A 73 -1.79 -21.92 -17.89
CA ASP A 73 -2.88 -21.40 -17.06
C ASP A 73 -2.64 -21.71 -15.58
N GLU A 74 -2.12 -22.90 -15.25
CA GLU A 74 -1.73 -23.29 -13.90
C GLU A 74 -0.58 -22.41 -13.37
N LEU A 75 0.47 -22.21 -14.17
CA LEU A 75 1.58 -21.32 -13.82
C LEU A 75 1.12 -19.88 -13.61
N GLN A 76 0.25 -19.37 -14.48
CA GLN A 76 -0.33 -18.03 -14.32
C GLN A 76 -1.22 -17.92 -13.09
N ALA A 77 -2.01 -18.94 -12.77
CA ALA A 77 -2.83 -18.97 -11.56
C ALA A 77 -1.96 -18.94 -10.29
N SER A 78 -0.87 -19.71 -10.27
CA SER A 78 0.09 -19.71 -9.15
C SER A 78 0.80 -18.37 -8.98
N LEU A 79 1.18 -17.68 -10.07
CA LEU A 79 1.75 -16.34 -9.97
C LEU A 79 0.69 -15.34 -9.49
N LYS A 80 -0.53 -15.43 -10.01
CA LYS A 80 -1.62 -14.51 -9.68
C LYS A 80 -1.95 -14.58 -8.18
N SER A 81 -1.94 -15.77 -7.57
CA SER A 81 -2.16 -15.91 -6.13
C SER A 81 -1.05 -15.25 -5.32
N VAL A 82 0.23 -15.45 -5.70
CA VAL A 82 1.36 -14.80 -5.03
C VAL A 82 1.33 -13.28 -5.20
N VAL A 83 1.10 -12.78 -6.42
CA VAL A 83 0.96 -11.35 -6.69
C VAL A 83 -0.19 -10.75 -5.89
N ASN A 84 -1.33 -11.45 -5.77
CA ASN A 84 -2.45 -11.00 -4.97
C ASN A 84 -2.13 -10.97 -3.47
N MET A 85 -1.38 -11.95 -2.96
CA MET A 85 -0.89 -11.96 -1.58
C MET A 85 -0.01 -10.73 -1.30
N TYR A 86 0.98 -10.46 -2.16
CA TYR A 86 1.84 -9.27 -2.02
C TYR A 86 1.09 -7.96 -2.17
N LYS A 87 0.12 -7.88 -3.10
CA LYS A 87 -0.75 -6.70 -3.23
C LYS A 87 -1.55 -6.45 -1.96
N ARG A 88 -2.09 -7.52 -1.36
CA ARG A 88 -2.83 -7.46 -0.11
C ARG A 88 -1.94 -7.00 1.04
N GLU A 89 -0.79 -7.61 1.23
CA GLU A 89 0.18 -7.20 2.26
C GLU A 89 0.60 -5.75 2.08
N ARG A 90 0.85 -5.32 0.84
CA ARG A 90 1.16 -3.91 0.54
C ARG A 90 0.02 -2.97 0.93
N LEU A 91 -1.23 -3.33 0.65
CA LEU A 91 -2.40 -2.53 1.05
C LEU A 91 -2.56 -2.49 2.57
N GLU A 92 -2.41 -3.62 3.25
CA GLU A 92 -2.46 -3.69 4.72
C GLU A 92 -1.35 -2.82 5.34
N HIS A 93 -0.15 -2.83 4.75
CA HIS A 93 0.95 -1.97 5.18
C HIS A 93 0.63 -0.49 5.00
N ILE A 94 0.13 -0.09 3.83
CA ILE A 94 -0.28 1.30 3.55
C ILE A 94 -1.38 1.73 4.53
N LEU A 95 -2.39 0.89 4.74
CA LEU A 95 -3.52 1.17 5.62
C LEU A 95 -3.05 1.37 7.07
N THR A 96 -2.06 0.60 7.50
CA THR A 96 -1.43 0.75 8.82
C THR A 96 -0.73 2.10 8.99
N TYR A 97 0.04 2.54 8.00
CA TYR A 97 0.70 3.85 8.09
C TYR A 97 -0.29 5.01 8.01
N VAL A 98 -1.33 4.90 7.18
CA VAL A 98 -2.41 5.89 7.08
C VAL A 98 -3.20 5.96 8.39
N SER A 99 -3.49 4.81 9.03
CA SER A 99 -4.20 4.79 10.31
C SER A 99 -3.38 5.45 11.42
N TYR A 100 -2.07 5.17 11.50
CA TYR A 100 -1.18 5.87 12.44
C TYR A 100 -1.14 7.38 12.20
N TRP A 101 -1.11 7.82 10.94
CA TRP A 101 -1.14 9.24 10.61
C TRP A 101 -2.44 9.92 11.07
N ILE A 102 -3.59 9.29 10.81
CA ILE A 102 -4.91 9.80 11.22
C ILE A 102 -5.00 9.84 12.75
N ILE A 103 -4.60 8.77 13.44
CA ILE A 103 -4.61 8.69 14.91
C ILE A 103 -3.73 9.79 15.51
N SER A 104 -2.54 10.03 14.95
CA SER A 104 -1.66 11.11 15.39
C SER A 104 -2.32 12.49 15.23
N CYS A 105 -2.95 12.75 14.08
CA CYS A 105 -3.68 14.00 13.84
C CYS A 105 -4.82 14.22 14.83
N LEU A 106 -5.60 13.17 15.12
CA LEU A 106 -6.69 13.20 16.09
C LEU A 106 -6.19 13.39 17.52
N ALA A 107 -5.10 12.73 17.91
CA ALA A 107 -4.51 12.89 19.24
C ALA A 107 -4.10 14.34 19.51
N VAL A 108 -3.47 15.00 18.52
CA VAL A 108 -3.11 16.43 18.63
C VAL A 108 -4.34 17.32 18.75
N LEU A 109 -5.43 17.03 18.01
CA LEU A 109 -6.70 17.77 18.15
C LEU A 109 -7.29 17.61 19.55
N VAL A 110 -7.32 16.39 20.09
CA VAL A 110 -7.84 16.13 21.43
C VAL A 110 -7.00 16.85 22.49
N LEU A 111 -5.67 16.80 22.39
CA LEU A 111 -4.77 17.53 23.31
C LEU A 111 -4.98 19.05 23.26
N TYR A 112 -5.21 19.60 22.07
CA TYR A 112 -5.55 21.02 21.92
C TYR A 112 -6.91 21.34 22.56
N TRP A 113 -7.91 20.48 22.34
CA TRP A 113 -9.24 20.66 22.90
C TRP A 113 -9.21 20.61 24.43
N THR A 114 -8.50 19.65 25.01
CA THR A 114 -8.39 19.51 26.47
C THR A 114 -7.65 20.68 27.09
N THR A 115 -6.56 21.17 26.50
CA THR A 115 -5.87 22.38 26.99
C THR A 115 -6.77 23.62 26.94
N GLN A 116 -7.53 23.83 25.87
CA GLN A 116 -8.49 24.93 25.79
C GLN A 116 -9.61 24.81 26.84
N TRP A 117 -10.10 23.59 27.07
CA TRP A 117 -11.12 23.33 28.09
C TRP A 117 -10.60 23.63 29.50
N ILE A 118 -9.39 23.18 29.83
CA ILE A 118 -8.72 23.46 31.10
C ILE A 118 -8.55 24.96 31.32
N ILE A 119 -8.01 25.69 30.33
CA ILE A 119 -7.81 27.14 30.42
C ILE A 119 -9.13 27.87 30.66
N ARG A 120 -10.20 27.51 29.95
CA ARG A 120 -11.53 28.11 30.14
C ARG A 120 -12.12 27.77 31.51
N GLY A 121 -11.95 26.54 31.98
CA GLY A 121 -12.39 26.10 33.30
C GLY A 121 -11.77 26.91 34.44
N PHE A 122 -10.49 27.25 34.34
CA PHE A 122 -9.82 28.12 35.31
C PHE A 122 -10.19 29.61 35.17
N ARG A 123 -10.50 30.07 33.95
CA ARG A 123 -10.89 31.47 33.70
C ARG A 123 -12.29 31.84 34.21
N SER A 124 -13.15 30.85 34.46
CA SER A 124 -14.53 31.05 34.93
C SER A 124 -14.63 31.54 36.38
N LYS A 125 -13.53 31.65 37.14
CA LYS A 125 -13.53 32.14 38.53
C LYS A 125 -13.01 33.58 38.70
N VAL A 126 -12.77 34.31 37.61
CA VAL A 126 -12.36 35.72 37.66
C VAL A 126 -13.48 36.60 37.11
N VAL A 127 -14.62 36.62 37.81
CA VAL A 127 -15.62 37.70 37.73
C VAL A 127 -16.14 37.89 39.15
N GLN A 128 -15.79 39.05 39.71
CA GLN A 128 -16.41 39.66 40.90
C GLN A 128 -17.86 40.03 40.62
#